data_AF-A0A288DFD0-F1
#
_entry.id   AF-A0A288DFD0-F1
#
_cell.length_a   1.000
_cell.length_b   1.000
_cell.length_c   1.000
_cell.angle_alpha   90.00
_cell.angle_beta   90.00
_cell.angle_gamma   90.00
#
_symmetry.space_group_name_H-M   'P 1'
#
loop_
_entity.id
_entity.type
_entity.pdbx_description
1 polymer ?
#
loop_
_entity_poly.entity_id
_entity_poly.type
_entity_poly.pdbx_seq_one_letter_code
_entity_poly.pdbx_strand_id
1 'polypeptide(L)'
;MIFEIILIIYFGLIFFVYRNFYISKGLYINNIFYKNKIITPQFKKTIEIALSYYPSLKKTKIQFLVMKWKWFHSSALPNPLTIFLPKKWRSYIIIISDETKKELEHGLLKNLPEKLQIGILGHELAHIVDYENKSFFQVIQILWRYLIPSKRKKFENSIDILAIKHGIGYYLHGFYTYLIKKNPHHTKNFMENYLSDEDIKKLTKELTGKEIN
;
A
#
# COMPACT_ATOMS: atom_id res chain seq x y z
N MET A 1 -24.80 16.12 10.37
CA MET A 1 -24.42 14.75 10.75
C MET A 1 -23.41 14.07 9.82
N ILE A 2 -23.73 13.67 8.57
CA ILE A 2 -22.77 12.96 7.69
C ILE A 2 -21.54 13.81 7.32
N PHE A 3 -21.75 15.08 7.01
CA PHE A 3 -20.67 16.02 6.67
C PHE A 3 -19.69 16.26 7.84
N GLU A 4 -20.20 16.35 9.07
CA GLU A 4 -19.39 16.53 10.27
C GLU A 4 -18.53 15.29 10.56
N ILE A 5 -19.07 14.08 10.38
CA ILE A 5 -18.32 12.82 10.51
C ILE A 5 -17.18 12.77 9.49
N ILE A 6 -17.41 13.20 8.25
CA ILE A 6 -16.38 13.26 7.20
C ILE A 6 -15.26 14.22 7.61
N LEU A 7 -15.60 15.39 8.15
CA LEU A 7 -14.61 16.36 8.63
C LEU A 7 -13.80 15.79 9.81
N ILE A 8 -14.44 15.12 10.76
CA ILE A 8 -13.74 14.49 11.89
C ILE A 8 -12.75 13.42 11.41
N ILE A 9 -13.16 12.54 10.48
CA ILE A 9 -12.28 11.53 9.89
C ILE A 9 -11.12 12.20 9.14
N TYR A 10 -11.41 13.25 8.38
CA TYR A 10 -10.42 14.00 7.61
C TYR A 10 -9.37 14.68 8.51
N PHE A 11 -9.81 15.44 9.51
CA PHE A 11 -8.92 16.10 10.47
C PHE A 11 -8.18 15.11 11.36
N GLY A 12 -8.81 13.98 11.71
CA GLY A 12 -8.14 12.87 12.40
C GLY A 12 -7.02 12.26 11.56
N LEU A 13 -7.24 12.06 10.25
CA LEU A 13 -6.22 11.58 9.32
C LEU A 13 -5.07 12.59 9.18
N ILE A 14 -5.38 13.89 9.04
CA ILE A 14 -4.37 14.95 9.04
C ILE A 14 -3.56 14.89 10.33
N PHE A 15 -4.22 14.95 11.48
CA PHE A 15 -3.54 14.97 12.77
C PHE A 15 -2.66 13.73 12.94
N PHE A 16 -3.16 12.54 12.60
CA PHE A 16 -2.39 11.30 12.66
C PHE A 16 -1.14 11.33 11.76
N VAL A 17 -1.30 11.70 10.48
CA VAL A 17 -0.19 11.73 9.52
C VAL A 17 0.86 12.77 9.93
N TYR A 18 0.43 13.98 10.29
CA TYR A 18 1.33 15.10 10.52
C TYR A 18 1.90 15.17 11.94
N ARG A 19 1.22 14.60 12.95
CA ARG A 19 1.81 14.44 14.30
C ARG A 19 3.01 13.49 14.28
N ASN A 20 2.93 12.41 13.51
CA ASN A 20 3.99 11.41 13.43
C ASN A 20 5.05 11.73 12.35
N PHE A 21 4.91 12.84 11.62
CA PHE A 21 5.79 13.25 10.53
C PHE A 21 7.21 13.64 10.98
N TYR A 22 7.40 13.94 12.27
CA TYR A 22 8.65 14.46 12.84
C TYR A 22 9.87 13.49 12.82
N ILE A 23 9.78 12.29 12.23
CA ILE A 23 10.81 11.26 12.43
C ILE A 23 11.58 10.85 11.15
N SER A 24 11.08 11.04 9.92
CA SER A 24 11.78 10.49 8.74
C SER A 24 12.52 11.55 7.90
N LYS A 25 13.87 11.46 7.85
CA LYS A 25 14.68 12.12 6.82
C LYS A 25 14.52 11.35 5.50
N GLY A 26 13.63 11.83 4.63
CA GLY A 26 13.46 11.29 3.27
C GLY A 26 14.44 11.89 2.26
N LEU A 27 14.88 11.11 1.29
CA LEU A 27 15.60 11.58 0.11
C LEU A 27 14.61 11.97 -0.98
N TYR A 28 14.72 13.20 -1.48
CA TYR A 28 13.96 13.63 -2.65
C TYR A 28 14.57 13.03 -3.92
N ILE A 29 13.75 12.32 -4.71
CA ILE A 29 14.13 11.77 -6.01
C ILE A 29 13.36 12.50 -7.11
N ASN A 30 14.14 13.03 -8.05
CA ASN A 30 13.67 13.59 -9.31
C ASN A 30 14.69 13.27 -10.40
N ASN A 31 14.49 12.16 -11.11
CA ASN A 31 15.37 11.69 -12.17
C ASN A 31 14.57 11.30 -13.43
N ILE A 32 15.26 10.71 -14.42
CA ILE A 32 14.67 10.33 -15.72
C ILE A 32 13.62 9.22 -15.55
N PHE A 33 13.78 8.35 -14.55
CA PHE A 33 12.89 7.22 -14.29
C PHE A 33 11.67 7.62 -13.47
N TYR A 34 11.87 8.39 -12.39
CA TYR A 34 10.81 8.81 -11.46
C TYR A 34 10.96 10.27 -11.05
N LYS A 35 9.84 10.97 -11.01
CA LYS A 35 9.76 12.36 -10.54
C LYS A 35 8.89 12.46 -9.29
N ASN A 36 9.15 13.48 -8.47
CA ASN A 36 8.35 13.85 -7.30
C ASN A 36 8.20 12.75 -6.24
N LYS A 37 9.28 12.00 -5.97
CA LYS A 37 9.27 10.99 -4.92
C LYS A 37 10.05 11.49 -3.71
N ILE A 38 9.54 11.22 -2.51
CA ILE A 38 10.33 11.29 -1.28
C ILE A 38 10.46 9.85 -0.81
N ILE A 39 11.67 9.34 -0.71
CA ILE A 39 11.90 7.93 -0.34
C ILE A 39 12.73 7.80 0.93
N THR A 40 12.51 6.72 1.67
CA THR A 40 13.38 6.39 2.80
C THR A 40 14.63 5.65 2.28
N PRO A 41 15.87 6.09 2.60
CA PRO A 41 17.10 5.48 2.07
C PRO A 41 17.20 3.97 2.26
N GLN A 42 16.76 3.47 3.41
CA GLN A 42 16.81 2.04 3.78
C GLN A 42 16.12 1.14 2.75
N PHE A 43 15.04 1.61 2.12
CA PHE A 43 14.23 0.83 1.19
C PHE A 43 14.35 1.34 -0.25
N LYS A 44 15.35 2.18 -0.55
CA LYS A 44 15.51 2.82 -1.86
C LYS A 44 15.44 1.81 -3.01
N LYS A 45 16.27 0.77 -2.94
CA LYS A 45 16.37 -0.26 -4.00
C LYS A 45 15.03 -0.96 -4.24
N THR A 46 14.36 -1.42 -3.19
CA THR A 46 13.09 -2.15 -3.31
C THR A 46 11.94 -1.24 -3.72
N ILE A 47 11.93 0.03 -3.30
CA ILE A 47 11.00 1.06 -3.77
C ILE A 47 11.20 1.32 -5.27
N GLU A 48 12.44 1.50 -5.74
CA GLU A 48 12.74 1.77 -7.15
C GLU A 48 12.36 0.59 -8.05
N ILE A 49 12.57 -0.65 -7.58
CA ILE A 49 12.14 -1.86 -8.29
C ILE A 49 10.60 -1.93 -8.31
N ALA A 50 9.93 -1.75 -7.16
CA ALA A 50 8.46 -1.78 -7.11
C ALA A 50 7.84 -0.72 -8.04
N LEU A 51 8.36 0.52 -8.03
CA LEU A 51 7.92 1.59 -8.93
C LEU A 51 8.10 1.26 -10.42
N SER A 52 9.05 0.40 -10.78
CA SER A 52 9.30 0.05 -12.19
C SER A 52 8.13 -0.73 -12.82
N TYR A 53 7.34 -1.42 -11.99
CA TYR A 53 6.11 -2.10 -12.40
C TYR A 53 4.93 -1.15 -12.60
N TYR A 54 5.04 0.12 -12.17
CA TYR A 54 3.97 1.13 -12.24
C TYR A 54 4.40 2.36 -13.04
N PRO A 55 4.63 2.25 -14.36
CA PRO A 55 5.07 3.36 -15.19
C PRO A 55 4.08 4.54 -15.21
N SER A 56 2.79 4.28 -14.97
CA SER A 56 1.75 5.32 -14.80
C SER A 56 2.06 6.27 -13.64
N LEU A 57 2.72 5.80 -12.58
CA LEU A 57 3.05 6.58 -11.38
C LEU A 57 4.33 7.41 -11.52
N LYS A 58 4.95 7.45 -12.72
CA LYS A 58 6.23 8.12 -12.97
C LYS A 58 6.26 9.57 -12.50
N LYS A 59 5.18 10.33 -12.73
CA LYS A 59 5.07 11.76 -12.38
C LYS A 59 4.31 12.03 -11.07
N THR A 60 3.63 11.01 -10.54
CA THR A 60 2.77 11.09 -9.34
C THR A 60 3.59 11.46 -8.11
N LYS A 61 3.08 12.37 -7.28
CA LYS A 61 3.76 12.78 -6.04
C LYS A 61 3.53 11.72 -4.96
N ILE A 62 4.57 10.98 -4.57
CA ILE A 62 4.46 9.90 -3.58
C ILE A 62 5.56 10.06 -2.52
N GLN A 63 5.19 9.99 -1.26
CA GLN A 63 6.10 10.02 -0.12
C GLN A 63 6.11 8.66 0.58
N PHE A 64 7.27 8.02 0.68
CA PHE A 64 7.47 6.78 1.42
C PHE A 64 8.05 7.12 2.79
N LEU A 65 7.21 7.04 3.82
CA LEU A 65 7.53 7.50 5.16
C LEU A 65 7.62 6.32 6.11
N VAL A 66 8.75 6.20 6.82
CA VAL A 66 8.86 5.27 7.94
C VAL A 66 8.33 5.96 9.20
N MET A 67 7.36 5.34 9.86
CA MET A 67 6.85 5.85 11.15
C MET A 67 6.42 4.72 12.08
N LYS A 68 6.25 5.06 13.35
CA LYS A 68 5.73 4.15 14.36
C LYS A 68 4.24 3.93 14.14
N TRP A 69 3.86 2.77 13.58
CA TRP A 69 2.47 2.43 13.33
C TRP A 69 2.16 0.96 13.59
N LYS A 70 1.53 0.71 14.74
CA LYS A 70 1.33 -0.66 15.24
C LYS A 70 0.24 -1.48 14.55
N TRP A 71 -0.63 -0.85 13.77
CA TRP A 71 -1.87 -1.47 13.28
C TRP A 71 -1.70 -2.21 11.96
N PHE A 72 -0.78 -1.77 11.09
CA PHE A 72 -0.55 -2.33 9.76
C PHE A 72 0.94 -2.44 9.48
N HIS A 73 1.36 -3.33 8.58
CA HIS A 73 2.76 -3.42 8.14
C HIS A 73 3.14 -2.26 7.21
N SER A 74 2.20 -1.87 6.36
CA SER A 74 2.25 -0.69 5.50
C SER A 74 0.84 -0.20 5.20
N SER A 75 0.73 1.02 4.66
CA SER A 75 -0.54 1.51 4.12
C SER A 75 -0.33 2.67 3.14
N ALA A 76 -1.03 2.61 2.02
CA ALA A 76 -1.13 3.65 1.03
C ALA A 76 -2.36 4.55 1.29
N LEU A 77 -2.14 5.85 1.31
CA LEU A 77 -3.17 6.84 1.59
C LEU A 77 -3.04 8.03 0.64
N PRO A 78 -4.15 8.64 0.20
CA PRO A 78 -4.11 9.98 -0.35
C PRO A 78 -3.64 10.97 0.72
N ASN A 79 -2.78 11.93 0.35
CA ASN A 79 -2.41 13.00 1.27
C ASN A 79 -3.63 13.88 1.52
N PRO A 80 -4.13 13.97 2.78
CA PRO A 80 -5.34 14.70 3.09
C PRO A 80 -5.23 16.18 2.70
N LEU A 81 -4.06 16.81 2.82
CA LEU A 81 -3.89 18.23 2.45
C LEU A 81 -4.10 18.50 0.96
N THR A 82 -4.02 17.48 0.11
CA THR A 82 -4.12 17.63 -1.34
C THR A 82 -5.33 16.95 -1.96
N ILE A 83 -6.12 16.19 -1.19
CA ILE A 83 -7.18 15.33 -1.77
C ILE A 83 -8.33 16.12 -2.40
N PHE A 84 -8.57 17.34 -1.91
CA PHE A 84 -9.54 18.29 -2.47
C PHE A 84 -9.04 18.99 -3.74
N LEU A 85 -7.74 18.95 -4.01
CA LEU A 85 -7.18 19.54 -5.23
C LEU A 85 -7.53 18.69 -6.47
N PRO A 86 -7.49 19.29 -7.67
CA PRO A 86 -7.64 18.54 -8.92
C PRO A 86 -6.64 17.38 -8.98
N LYS A 87 -7.03 16.25 -9.60
CA LYS A 87 -6.25 15.00 -9.64
C LYS A 87 -4.75 15.21 -9.91
N LYS A 88 -4.39 16.07 -10.87
CA LYS A 88 -2.99 16.38 -11.24
C LYS A 88 -2.13 17.01 -10.15
N TRP A 89 -2.74 17.58 -9.10
CA TRP A 89 -2.05 18.23 -7.97
C TRP A 89 -2.02 17.36 -6.72
N ARG A 90 -2.76 16.24 -6.71
CA ARG A 90 -2.82 15.33 -5.58
C ARG A 90 -1.45 14.71 -5.30
N SER A 91 -1.24 14.41 -4.04
CA SER A 91 -0.09 13.66 -3.56
C SER A 91 -0.56 12.50 -2.69
N TYR A 92 0.34 11.54 -2.52
CA TYR A 92 0.07 10.28 -1.85
C TYR A 92 1.18 9.95 -0.88
N ILE A 93 0.84 9.16 0.13
CA ILE A 93 1.75 8.74 1.19
C ILE A 93 1.66 7.22 1.27
N ILE A 94 2.80 6.56 1.20
CA ILE A 94 2.94 5.16 1.56
C ILE A 94 3.67 5.15 2.89
N ILE A 95 2.98 4.66 3.91
CA ILE A 95 3.55 4.53 5.24
C ILE A 95 4.14 3.13 5.36
N ILE A 96 5.38 3.08 5.84
CA ILE A 96 6.11 1.86 6.17
C ILE A 96 6.24 1.82 7.68
N SER A 97 5.67 0.80 8.32
CA SER A 97 5.68 0.71 9.78
C SER A 97 7.05 0.27 10.29
N ASP A 98 7.54 0.95 11.33
CA ASP A 98 8.79 0.58 12.02
C ASP A 98 8.56 -0.33 13.25
N GLU A 99 7.32 -0.40 13.75
CA GLU A 99 6.96 -1.21 14.91
C GLU A 99 5.57 -1.81 14.71
N THR A 100 5.35 -2.99 15.29
CA THR A 100 4.03 -3.63 15.35
C THR A 100 3.95 -4.49 16.61
N LYS A 101 2.84 -5.22 16.81
CA LYS A 101 2.75 -6.21 17.87
C LYS A 101 3.80 -7.30 17.64
N LYS A 102 4.38 -7.85 18.72
CA LYS A 102 5.50 -8.80 18.65
C LYS A 102 5.20 -9.99 17.71
N GLU A 103 3.97 -10.46 17.72
CA GLU A 103 3.51 -11.59 16.90
C GLU A 103 3.51 -11.28 15.39
N LEU A 104 3.48 -10.00 15.02
CA LEU A 104 3.40 -9.51 13.64
C LEU A 104 4.72 -8.91 13.13
N GLU A 105 5.78 -8.87 13.96
CA GLU A 105 7.07 -8.24 13.61
C GLU A 105 7.70 -8.83 12.35
N HIS A 106 7.50 -10.12 12.09
CA HIS A 106 8.02 -10.80 10.91
C HIS A 106 7.49 -10.23 9.59
N GLY A 107 6.35 -9.52 9.60
CA GLY A 107 5.78 -8.85 8.43
C GLY A 107 6.22 -7.40 8.24
N LEU A 108 7.00 -6.82 9.16
CA LEU A 108 7.55 -5.47 8.98
C LEU A 108 8.52 -5.45 7.80
N LEU A 109 8.44 -4.39 6.98
CA LEU A 109 9.23 -4.29 5.75
C LEU A 109 10.75 -4.47 5.99
N LYS A 110 11.28 -3.93 7.09
CA LYS A 110 12.70 -4.09 7.49
C LYS A 110 13.12 -5.53 7.80
N ASN A 111 12.17 -6.40 8.14
CA ASN A 111 12.42 -7.79 8.51
C ASN A 111 12.19 -8.76 7.34
N LEU A 112 11.82 -8.25 6.16
CA LEU A 112 11.52 -9.04 4.98
C LEU A 112 12.72 -9.11 4.03
N PRO A 113 12.96 -10.25 3.37
CA PRO A 113 13.85 -10.33 2.20
C PRO A 113 13.40 -9.36 1.09
N GLU A 114 14.33 -8.86 0.28
CA GLU A 114 14.04 -7.84 -0.76
C GLU A 114 12.88 -8.22 -1.69
N LYS A 115 12.78 -9.49 -2.10
CA LYS A 115 11.68 -9.98 -2.95
C LYS A 115 10.31 -9.78 -2.30
N LEU A 116 10.21 -10.00 -0.99
CA LEU A 116 8.94 -9.86 -0.27
C LEU A 116 8.61 -8.39 -0.01
N GLN A 117 9.63 -7.56 0.20
CA GLN A 117 9.46 -6.11 0.25
C GLN A 117 8.87 -5.56 -1.06
N ILE A 118 9.32 -6.06 -2.21
CA ILE A 118 8.77 -5.67 -3.52
C ILE A 118 7.28 -6.05 -3.62
N GLY A 119 6.87 -7.21 -3.07
CA GLY A 119 5.48 -7.66 -3.07
C GLY A 119 4.55 -6.70 -2.33
N ILE A 120 4.87 -6.41 -1.06
CA ILE A 120 4.06 -5.49 -0.25
C ILE A 120 4.12 -4.04 -0.79
N LEU A 121 5.29 -3.55 -1.21
CA LEU A 121 5.38 -2.21 -1.82
C LEU A 121 4.60 -2.10 -3.14
N GLY A 122 4.59 -3.18 -3.94
CA GLY A 122 3.78 -3.26 -5.15
C GLY A 122 2.29 -3.19 -4.84
N HIS A 123 1.81 -3.93 -3.82
CA HIS A 123 0.44 -3.81 -3.32
C HIS A 123 0.07 -2.36 -2.95
N GLU A 124 0.92 -1.69 -2.18
CA GLU A 124 0.69 -0.30 -1.79
C GLU A 124 0.67 0.66 -2.99
N LEU A 125 1.49 0.42 -4.00
CA LEU A 125 1.44 1.20 -5.24
C LEU A 125 0.17 0.95 -6.05
N ALA A 126 -0.39 -0.27 -6.03
CA ALA A 126 -1.68 -0.57 -6.65
C ALA A 126 -2.83 0.22 -5.99
N HIS A 127 -2.81 0.43 -4.67
CA HIS A 127 -3.73 1.37 -4.02
C HIS A 127 -3.63 2.79 -4.60
N ILE A 128 -2.41 3.29 -4.86
CA ILE A 128 -2.22 4.63 -5.44
C ILE A 128 -2.80 4.70 -6.86
N VAL A 129 -2.58 3.68 -7.70
CA VAL A 129 -3.22 3.59 -9.03
C VAL A 129 -4.74 3.61 -8.91
N ASP A 130 -5.32 2.90 -7.93
CA ASP A 130 -6.76 2.91 -7.70
C ASP A 130 -7.28 4.31 -7.30
N TYR A 131 -6.53 5.03 -6.45
CA TYR A 131 -6.88 6.38 -5.99
C TYR A 131 -6.74 7.47 -7.06
N GLU A 132 -5.76 7.39 -7.96
CA GLU A 132 -5.60 8.37 -9.06
C GLU A 132 -6.84 8.43 -9.96
N ASN A 133 -7.54 7.31 -10.07
CA ASN A 133 -8.75 7.20 -10.88
C ASN A 133 -10.02 7.71 -10.17
N LYS A 134 -9.95 8.03 -8.87
CA LYS A 134 -11.16 8.33 -8.05
C LYS A 134 -11.37 9.80 -7.72
N SER A 135 -12.63 10.19 -7.60
CA SER A 135 -13.02 11.48 -7.03
C SER A 135 -12.85 11.49 -5.51
N PHE A 136 -12.92 12.68 -4.90
CA PHE A 136 -12.87 12.81 -3.44
C PHE A 136 -13.96 11.98 -2.74
N PHE A 137 -15.21 12.06 -3.24
CA PHE A 137 -16.32 11.28 -2.70
C PHE A 137 -16.14 9.77 -2.86
N GLN A 138 -15.54 9.32 -3.95
CA GLN A 138 -15.23 7.90 -4.14
C GLN A 138 -14.16 7.41 -3.15
N VAL A 139 -13.17 8.26 -2.82
CA VAL A 139 -12.18 7.94 -1.78
C VAL A 139 -12.84 7.87 -0.39
N ILE A 140 -13.74 8.79 -0.06
CA ILE A 140 -14.53 8.69 1.19
C ILE A 140 -15.34 7.39 1.21
N GLN A 141 -15.98 7.05 0.09
CA GLN A 141 -16.76 5.81 -0.01
C GLN A 141 -15.88 4.58 0.23
N ILE A 142 -14.61 4.59 -0.20
CA ILE A 142 -13.65 3.52 0.15
C ILE A 142 -13.43 3.46 1.65
N LEU A 143 -13.15 4.58 2.32
CA LEU A 143 -12.95 4.60 3.78
C LEU A 143 -14.15 4.01 4.52
N TRP A 144 -15.37 4.39 4.12
CA TRP A 144 -16.60 3.82 4.67
C TRP A 144 -16.74 2.32 4.39
N ARG A 145 -16.46 1.89 3.16
CA ARG A 145 -16.46 0.45 2.80
C ARG A 145 -15.44 -0.33 3.61
N TYR A 146 -14.31 0.28 3.94
CA TYR A 146 -13.25 -0.35 4.72
C TYR A 146 -13.69 -0.70 6.14
N LEU A 147 -14.69 -0.01 6.70
CA LEU A 147 -15.24 -0.32 8.02
C LEU A 147 -16.09 -1.61 8.03
N ILE A 148 -16.55 -2.07 6.86
CA ILE A 148 -17.43 -3.23 6.73
C ILE A 148 -16.58 -4.43 6.25
N PRO A 149 -16.41 -5.52 7.03
CA PRO A 149 -15.48 -6.61 6.71
C PRO A 149 -15.62 -7.20 5.31
N SER A 150 -16.85 -7.51 4.88
CA SER A 150 -17.11 -8.06 3.54
C SER A 150 -16.76 -7.10 2.40
N LYS A 151 -16.91 -5.78 2.63
CA LYS A 151 -16.57 -4.76 1.64
C LYS A 151 -15.07 -4.44 1.64
N ARG A 152 -14.40 -4.54 2.80
CA ARG A 152 -12.94 -4.48 2.94
C ARG A 152 -12.28 -5.61 2.15
N LYS A 153 -12.68 -6.86 2.40
CA LYS A 153 -12.20 -8.03 1.63
C LYS A 153 -12.34 -7.85 0.12
N LYS A 154 -13.52 -7.41 -0.34
CA LYS A 154 -13.73 -7.13 -1.77
C LYS A 154 -12.81 -6.03 -2.33
N PHE A 155 -12.48 -5.03 -1.50
CA PHE A 155 -11.58 -3.95 -1.90
C PHE A 155 -10.13 -4.45 -1.97
N GLU A 156 -9.61 -5.08 -0.92
CA GLU A 156 -8.24 -5.64 -0.90
C GLU A 156 -8.03 -6.65 -2.03
N ASN A 157 -8.97 -7.58 -2.27
CA ASN A 157 -8.91 -8.49 -3.42
C ASN A 157 -8.82 -7.74 -4.77
N SER A 158 -9.52 -6.61 -4.92
CA SER A 158 -9.44 -5.82 -6.16
C SER A 158 -8.07 -5.14 -6.33
N ILE A 159 -7.41 -4.82 -5.22
CA ILE A 159 -6.06 -4.26 -5.21
C ILE A 159 -5.03 -5.35 -5.51
N ASP A 160 -5.17 -6.56 -4.94
CA ASP A 160 -4.34 -7.71 -5.28
C ASP A 160 -4.41 -8.01 -6.80
N ILE A 161 -5.62 -8.02 -7.38
CA ILE A 161 -5.82 -8.20 -8.83
C ILE A 161 -5.10 -7.09 -9.61
N LEU A 162 -5.21 -5.84 -9.17
CA LEU A 162 -4.55 -4.71 -9.82
C LEU A 162 -3.02 -4.83 -9.74
N ALA A 163 -2.48 -5.28 -8.61
CA ALA A 163 -1.05 -5.54 -8.44
C ALA A 163 -0.59 -6.69 -9.36
N ILE A 164 -1.36 -7.78 -9.44
CA ILE A 164 -1.09 -8.89 -10.37
C ILE A 164 -1.05 -8.40 -11.82
N LYS A 165 -2.01 -7.56 -12.25
CA LYS A 165 -2.01 -6.96 -13.60
C LYS A 165 -0.77 -6.12 -13.90
N HIS A 166 -0.16 -5.53 -12.88
CA HIS A 166 1.10 -4.78 -13.01
C HIS A 166 2.34 -5.68 -12.89
N GLY A 167 2.18 -7.01 -12.79
CA GLY A 167 3.29 -7.97 -12.76
C GLY A 167 3.84 -8.26 -11.36
N ILE A 168 3.13 -7.85 -10.30
CA ILE A 168 3.57 -8.08 -8.90
C ILE A 168 3.19 -9.48 -8.38
N GLY A 169 2.39 -10.25 -9.10
CA GLY A 169 1.81 -11.52 -8.63
C GLY A 169 2.80 -12.50 -7.99
N TYR A 170 3.98 -12.72 -8.59
CA TYR A 170 5.04 -13.58 -8.03
C TYR A 170 5.54 -13.10 -6.66
N TYR A 171 5.79 -11.79 -6.51
CA TYR A 171 6.27 -11.22 -5.25
C TYR A 171 5.17 -11.18 -4.18
N LEU A 172 3.92 -10.91 -4.60
CA LEU A 172 2.75 -10.91 -3.72
C LEU A 172 2.52 -12.30 -3.12
N HIS A 173 2.50 -13.33 -3.97
CA HIS A 173 2.43 -14.73 -3.56
C HIS A 173 3.54 -15.09 -2.56
N GLY A 174 4.79 -14.71 -2.86
CA GLY A 174 5.91 -14.96 -1.96
C GLY A 174 5.75 -14.30 -0.59
N PHE A 175 5.18 -13.09 -0.54
CA PHE A 175 4.95 -12.38 0.72
C PHE A 175 3.84 -13.05 1.55
N TYR A 176 2.71 -13.37 0.93
CA TYR A 176 1.58 -13.97 1.62
C TYR A 176 1.89 -15.37 2.16
N THR A 177 2.53 -16.21 1.35
CA THR A 177 3.00 -17.55 1.78
C THR A 177 3.98 -17.45 2.95
N TYR A 178 4.89 -16.47 2.92
CA TYR A 178 5.83 -16.23 4.02
C TYR A 178 5.11 -15.83 5.33
N LEU A 179 4.14 -14.91 5.28
CA LEU A 179 3.36 -14.51 6.45
C LEU A 179 2.60 -15.71 7.06
N ILE A 180 1.89 -16.47 6.22
CA ILE A 180 1.13 -17.64 6.65
C ILE A 180 2.07 -18.68 7.30
N LYS A 181 3.22 -18.96 6.68
CA LYS A 181 4.19 -19.93 7.20
C LYS A 181 4.82 -19.49 8.52
N LYS A 182 5.11 -18.20 8.69
CA LYS A 182 5.79 -17.68 9.88
C LYS A 182 4.90 -17.60 11.11
N ASN A 183 3.63 -17.23 10.94
CA ASN A 183 2.72 -17.14 12.09
C ASN A 183 1.25 -17.42 11.72
N PRO A 184 0.90 -18.69 11.42
CA PRO A 184 -0.40 -19.04 10.84
C PRO A 184 -1.59 -18.65 11.72
N HIS A 185 -1.47 -18.74 13.05
CA HIS A 185 -2.55 -18.41 13.96
C HIS A 185 -2.88 -16.91 13.99
N HIS A 186 -1.86 -16.05 13.93
CA HIS A 186 -2.06 -14.60 13.99
C HIS A 186 -2.27 -13.97 12.61
N THR A 187 -1.83 -14.62 11.53
CA THR A 187 -1.99 -14.09 10.16
C THR A 187 -3.29 -14.52 9.50
N LYS A 188 -3.94 -15.61 9.93
CA LYS A 188 -5.19 -16.11 9.31
C LYS A 188 -6.27 -15.03 9.13
N ASN A 189 -6.66 -14.35 10.20
CA ASN A 189 -7.71 -13.32 10.15
C ASN A 189 -7.32 -12.10 9.30
N PHE A 190 -6.02 -11.78 9.24
CA PHE A 190 -5.50 -10.73 8.39
C PHE A 190 -5.62 -11.14 6.92
N MET A 191 -5.14 -12.35 6.60
CA MET A 191 -5.12 -12.94 5.26
C MET A 191 -6.52 -13.19 4.69
N GLU A 192 -7.57 -13.28 5.50
CA GLU A 192 -8.96 -13.41 5.04
C GLU A 192 -9.43 -12.26 4.14
N ASN A 193 -8.80 -11.10 4.21
CA ASN A 193 -9.13 -9.94 3.36
C ASN A 193 -8.50 -10.01 1.97
N TYR A 194 -7.49 -10.86 1.76
CA TYR A 194 -6.69 -10.93 0.55
C TYR A 194 -7.01 -12.18 -0.28
N LEU A 195 -6.50 -12.22 -1.51
CA LEU A 195 -6.63 -13.40 -2.37
C LEU A 195 -5.95 -14.62 -1.75
N SER A 196 -6.51 -15.81 -2.01
CA SER A 196 -5.87 -17.06 -1.61
C SER A 196 -4.62 -17.34 -2.46
N ASP A 197 -3.80 -18.27 -1.99
CA ASP A 197 -2.61 -18.74 -2.72
C ASP A 197 -2.97 -19.23 -4.12
N GLU A 198 -4.02 -20.04 -4.22
CA GLU A 198 -4.53 -20.61 -5.46
C GLU A 198 -5.06 -19.51 -6.39
N ASP A 199 -5.80 -18.53 -5.85
CA ASP A 199 -6.33 -17.41 -6.62
C ASP A 199 -5.21 -16.56 -7.22
N ILE A 200 -4.14 -16.27 -6.44
CA ILE A 200 -3.01 -15.49 -6.95
C ILE A 200 -2.29 -16.23 -8.07
N LYS A 201 -2.04 -17.54 -7.92
CA LYS A 201 -1.43 -18.37 -8.96
C LYS A 201 -2.27 -18.38 -10.23
N LYS A 202 -3.56 -18.66 -10.09
CA LYS A 202 -4.52 -18.70 -11.20
C LYS A 202 -4.60 -17.35 -11.92
N LEU A 203 -4.84 -16.27 -11.19
CA LEU A 203 -4.98 -14.93 -11.76
C LEU A 203 -3.67 -14.41 -12.36
N THR A 204 -2.52 -14.77 -11.80
CA THR A 204 -1.22 -14.40 -12.40
C THR A 204 -1.06 -15.05 -13.77
N LYS A 205 -1.38 -16.34 -13.89
CA LYS A 205 -1.38 -17.05 -15.17
C LYS A 205 -2.37 -16.42 -16.16
N GLU A 206 -3.62 -16.21 -15.75
CA GLU A 206 -4.69 -15.68 -16.61
C GLU A 206 -4.42 -14.24 -17.09
N LEU A 207 -3.90 -13.37 -16.22
CA LEU A 207 -3.76 -11.93 -16.51
C LEU A 207 -2.41 -11.54 -17.10
N THR A 208 -1.37 -12.36 -16.90
CA THR A 208 -0.01 -12.01 -17.33
C THR A 208 0.66 -13.09 -18.19
N GLY A 209 0.06 -14.28 -18.32
CA GLY A 209 0.65 -15.43 -18.99
C GLY A 209 1.83 -16.07 -18.23
N LYS A 210 2.19 -15.56 -17.04
CA LYS A 210 3.29 -16.08 -16.23
C LYS A 210 2.78 -17.08 -15.20
N GLU A 211 3.48 -18.19 -15.06
CA GLU A 211 3.18 -19.20 -14.05
C GLU A 211 4.02 -18.98 -12.79
N ILE A 212 3.40 -19.20 -11.63
CA ILE A 212 4.07 -19.22 -10.33
C ILE A 212 4.13 -20.68 -9.91
N ASN A 213 5.35 -21.24 -9.94
CA ASN A 213 5.62 -22.61 -9.50
C ASN A 213 5.80 -22.68 -7.98
#